data_AF-A0A1Y4TJ71-F1
#
_entry.id   AF-A0A1Y4TJ71-F1
#
_cell.length_a   1.000
_cell.length_b   1.000
_cell.length_c   1.000
_cell.angle_alpha   90.00
_cell.angle_beta   90.00
_cell.angle_gamma   90.00
#
_symmetry.space_group_name_H-M   'P 1'
#
loop_
_entity.id
_entity.type
_entity.pdbx_description
1 polymer ?
#
loop_
_entity_poly.entity_id
_entity_poly.type
_entity_poly.pdbx_seq_one_letter_code
_entity_poly.pdbx_strand_id
1 'polypeptide(L)'
;MLKAEKEGGIGMTIRELLDAAGMDRTTVYYYEKEGLVHPARQTNGYRDYSQTDLTELQRIKLLRRLGVPLEEIRALQAGERQLSDTLTRRLAELECQQARTARDQDTCRAIRDAGVGYRELDPNRFAAPQPAPQPLSPREPEPFRDAPLPLWCPWRRYFARALDMAIWSLPFLAFVTLICHTNITRHGTLVSWMDLAASVLLTLALEPVCLHLWGATPGKMVFGLRVENADGTRLTWSQAMARTRRVLWEGTALYLPLVSLWRMYKSYQEYTDYRANGWDREEEYHYIVKPGHWRQNTGFVLGMIGCYGLSVVLVLMAGFVPHTGPLTAQQFADNYNFLARYNGDPAYLLQPDGSWAESDPYSYVVDFSGGPLPMTIETGADGFVESVTLREEWDRETFLAFWPEYDMQLVSIAFGAGEGGWWNNWGLLYSLPGRLEKQTAFEPFTLAWGKVRMECQVEMEGFLSGDPYLMVDETAPRSEGWFTFTIRGAE
;
A
#
# COMPACT_ATOMS: atom_id res chain seq x y z
N MET A 1 -13.97 -36.00 7.35
CA MET A 1 -13.54 -36.79 8.52
C MET A 1 -12.54 -35.96 9.29
N LEU A 2 -12.92 -35.51 10.48
CA LEU A 2 -12.08 -35.24 11.67
C LEU A 2 -13.03 -34.66 12.72
N LYS A 3 -13.87 -35.56 13.24
CA LYS A 3 -14.69 -35.36 14.43
C LYS A 3 -13.81 -35.90 15.56
N ALA A 4 -12.97 -35.03 16.14
CA ALA A 4 -12.24 -35.37 17.34
C ALA A 4 -13.22 -35.29 18.51
N GLU A 5 -13.39 -36.42 19.20
CA GLU A 5 -14.13 -36.55 20.44
C GLU A 5 -13.59 -35.57 21.49
N LYS A 6 -14.44 -34.62 21.91
CA LYS A 6 -14.22 -33.81 23.11
C LYS A 6 -14.68 -34.63 24.31
N GLU A 7 -13.78 -35.44 24.86
CA GLU A 7 -13.90 -35.90 26.25
C GLU A 7 -13.20 -34.88 27.15
N GLY A 8 -13.93 -34.31 28.12
CA GLY A 8 -13.33 -33.70 29.32
C GLY A 8 -13.27 -32.17 29.45
N GLY A 9 -14.07 -31.38 28.73
CA GLY A 9 -14.19 -29.93 28.99
C GLY A 9 -15.63 -29.45 28.82
N ILE A 10 -16.25 -29.00 29.92
CA ILE A 10 -17.64 -28.48 29.99
C ILE A 10 -17.69 -27.05 29.41
N GLY A 11 -17.18 -26.90 28.18
CA GLY A 11 -16.78 -25.63 27.62
C GLY A 11 -17.24 -25.44 26.18
N MET A 12 -18.05 -24.42 25.94
CA MET A 12 -18.52 -23.99 24.62
C MET A 12 -17.59 -22.96 24.02
N THR A 13 -17.29 -23.14 22.73
CA THR A 13 -16.65 -22.09 21.94
C THR A 13 -17.63 -20.93 21.73
N ILE A 14 -17.09 -19.73 21.51
CA ILE A 14 -17.91 -18.56 21.16
C ILE A 14 -18.85 -18.83 19.97
N ARG A 15 -18.48 -19.64 18.98
CA ARG A 15 -19.37 -19.92 17.84
C ARG A 15 -20.59 -20.75 18.27
N GLU A 16 -20.35 -21.82 19.03
CA GLU A 16 -21.41 -22.67 19.58
C GLU A 16 -22.33 -21.86 20.51
N LEU A 17 -21.76 -20.97 21.32
CA LEU A 17 -22.51 -20.07 22.19
C LEU A 17 -23.43 -19.13 21.41
N LEU A 18 -22.94 -18.53 20.32
CA LEU A 18 -23.72 -17.57 19.53
C LEU A 18 -24.90 -18.25 18.84
N ASP A 19 -24.67 -19.44 18.28
CA ASP A 19 -25.72 -20.25 17.68
C ASP A 19 -26.78 -20.65 18.73
N ALA A 20 -26.35 -21.03 19.95
CA ALA A 20 -27.25 -21.44 21.03
C ALA A 20 -27.99 -20.27 21.72
N ALA A 21 -27.34 -19.11 21.87
CA ALA A 21 -27.93 -17.91 22.47
C ALA A 21 -28.80 -17.12 21.47
N GLY A 22 -28.62 -17.36 20.17
CA GLY A 22 -29.22 -16.58 19.09
C GLY A 22 -28.88 -15.10 19.21
N MET A 23 -27.64 -14.80 19.62
CA MET A 23 -27.11 -13.45 19.79
C MET A 23 -25.96 -13.25 18.81
N ASP A 24 -25.73 -12.00 18.43
CA ASP A 24 -24.49 -11.69 17.76
C ASP A 24 -23.33 -11.63 18.76
N ARG A 25 -22.14 -11.71 18.20
CA ARG A 25 -20.91 -11.74 18.96
C ARG A 25 -20.70 -10.45 19.76
N THR A 26 -21.09 -9.33 19.19
CA THR A 26 -20.95 -8.01 19.81
C THR A 26 -21.82 -7.86 21.06
N THR A 27 -23.05 -8.37 21.06
CA THR A 27 -23.96 -8.38 22.21
C THR A 27 -23.40 -9.20 23.37
N VAL A 28 -22.87 -10.40 23.10
CA VAL A 28 -22.26 -11.23 24.15
C VAL A 28 -21.09 -10.51 24.82
N TYR A 29 -20.22 -9.88 24.03
CA TYR A 29 -19.10 -9.14 24.59
C TYR A 29 -19.49 -7.85 25.29
N TYR A 30 -20.55 -7.20 24.83
CA TYR A 30 -21.12 -6.06 25.54
C TYR A 30 -21.56 -6.47 26.96
N TYR A 31 -22.25 -7.61 27.11
CA TYR A 31 -22.63 -8.12 28.43
C TYR A 31 -21.43 -8.56 29.28
N GLU A 32 -20.37 -9.12 28.67
CA GLU A 32 -19.10 -9.40 29.37
C GLU A 32 -18.44 -8.10 29.89
N LYS A 33 -18.39 -7.04 29.06
CA LYS A 33 -17.83 -5.72 29.43
C LYS A 33 -18.63 -5.05 30.54
N GLU A 34 -19.95 -5.15 30.50
CA GLU A 34 -20.85 -4.68 31.55
C GLU A 34 -20.82 -5.56 32.80
N GLY A 35 -19.98 -6.60 32.84
CA GLY A 35 -19.79 -7.47 34.00
C GLY A 35 -20.99 -8.34 34.32
N LEU A 36 -21.85 -8.63 33.33
CA LEU A 36 -23.04 -9.46 33.50
C LEU A 36 -22.75 -10.95 33.28
N VAL A 37 -21.65 -11.27 32.60
CA VAL A 37 -21.19 -12.63 32.30
C VAL A 37 -19.67 -12.69 32.42
N HIS A 38 -19.15 -13.76 33.00
CA HIS A 38 -17.71 -13.91 33.30
C HIS A 38 -17.19 -15.28 32.84
N PRO A 39 -16.95 -15.46 31.52
CA PRO A 39 -16.45 -16.73 31.01
C PRO A 39 -15.06 -17.03 31.55
N ALA A 40 -14.77 -18.31 31.78
CA ALA A 40 -13.43 -18.75 32.14
C ALA A 40 -12.46 -18.53 30.97
N ARG A 41 -11.16 -18.48 31.26
CA ARG A 41 -10.11 -18.44 30.23
C ARG A 41 -9.32 -19.73 30.25
N GLN A 42 -9.13 -20.32 29.09
CA GLN A 42 -8.24 -21.47 28.91
C GLN A 42 -6.77 -21.04 29.03
N THR A 43 -5.88 -22.02 29.20
CA THR A 43 -4.41 -21.81 29.29
C THR A 43 -3.81 -21.12 28.06
N ASN A 44 -4.46 -21.24 26.91
CA ASN A 44 -4.11 -20.58 25.65
C ASN A 44 -4.70 -19.16 25.50
N GLY A 45 -5.38 -18.63 26.52
CA GLY A 45 -5.99 -17.29 26.53
C GLY A 45 -7.37 -17.18 25.87
N TYR A 46 -7.90 -18.26 25.29
CA TYR A 46 -9.24 -18.25 24.70
C TYR A 46 -10.34 -18.30 25.77
N ARG A 47 -11.50 -17.69 25.46
CA ARG A 47 -12.69 -17.71 26.32
C ARG A 47 -13.36 -19.07 26.25
N ASP A 48 -13.68 -19.60 27.43
CA ASP A 48 -14.43 -20.82 27.62
C ASP A 48 -15.77 -20.50 28.27
N TYR A 49 -16.84 -20.65 27.50
CA TYR A 49 -18.18 -20.35 28.00
C TYR A 49 -18.80 -21.60 28.57
N SER A 50 -19.22 -21.54 29.82
CA SER A 50 -19.96 -22.62 30.46
C SER A 50 -21.43 -22.64 30.03
N GLN A 51 -22.12 -23.74 30.31
CA GLN A 51 -23.56 -23.82 30.16
C GLN A 51 -24.30 -22.77 31.04
N THR A 52 -23.70 -22.41 32.17
CA THR A 52 -24.21 -21.36 33.07
C THR A 52 -24.16 -19.99 32.38
N ASP A 53 -23.05 -19.67 31.68
CA ASP A 53 -22.91 -18.42 30.93
C ASP A 53 -23.95 -18.31 29.82
N LEU A 54 -24.21 -19.40 29.09
CA LEU A 54 -25.27 -19.46 28.09
C LEU A 54 -26.66 -19.18 28.70
N THR A 55 -26.94 -19.78 29.87
CA THR A 55 -28.21 -19.59 30.56
C THR A 55 -28.37 -18.15 31.05
N GLU A 56 -27.31 -17.54 31.57
CA GLU A 56 -27.29 -16.11 31.94
C GLU A 56 -27.52 -15.20 30.75
N LEU A 57 -26.84 -15.44 29.62
CA LEU A 57 -27.06 -14.68 28.38
C LEU A 57 -28.52 -14.76 27.94
N GLN A 58 -29.14 -15.95 27.97
CA GLN A 58 -30.56 -16.11 27.63
C GLN A 58 -31.49 -15.36 28.60
N ARG A 59 -31.18 -15.33 29.91
CA ARG A 59 -31.91 -14.54 30.91
C ARG A 59 -31.81 -13.04 30.63
N ILE A 60 -30.59 -12.55 30.41
CA ILE A 60 -30.32 -11.15 30.05
C ILE A 60 -31.11 -10.78 28.78
N LYS A 61 -31.06 -11.61 27.74
CA LYS A 61 -31.82 -11.42 26.49
C LYS A 61 -33.31 -11.21 26.75
N LEU A 62 -33.90 -12.08 27.56
CA LEU A 62 -35.32 -12.06 27.86
C LEU A 62 -35.70 -10.79 28.62
N LEU A 63 -34.97 -10.44 29.68
CA LEU A 63 -35.23 -9.26 30.48
C LEU A 63 -35.02 -7.97 29.67
N ARG A 64 -33.99 -7.93 28.84
CA ARG A 64 -33.75 -6.83 27.89
C ARG A 64 -34.87 -6.69 26.87
N ARG A 65 -35.42 -7.79 26.36
CA ARG A 65 -36.59 -7.79 25.46
C ARG A 65 -37.85 -7.25 26.16
N LEU A 66 -37.98 -7.47 27.47
CA LEU A 66 -39.03 -6.87 28.31
C LEU A 66 -38.72 -5.41 28.70
N GLY A 67 -37.61 -4.86 28.20
CA GLY A 67 -37.14 -3.50 28.42
C GLY A 67 -36.61 -3.23 29.83
N VAL A 68 -36.25 -4.27 30.58
CA VAL A 68 -35.52 -4.10 31.84
C VAL A 68 -34.13 -3.52 31.52
N PRO A 69 -33.71 -2.41 32.15
CA PRO A 69 -32.40 -1.82 31.92
C PRO A 69 -31.28 -2.68 32.53
N LEU A 70 -30.06 -2.57 31.99
CA LEU A 70 -28.92 -3.40 32.43
C LEU A 70 -28.54 -3.18 33.90
N GLU A 71 -28.71 -1.96 34.40
CA GLU A 71 -28.50 -1.62 35.82
C GLU A 71 -29.41 -2.44 36.75
N GLU A 72 -30.66 -2.65 36.36
CA GLU A 72 -31.60 -3.46 37.12
C GLU A 72 -31.31 -4.95 36.97
N ILE A 73 -30.88 -5.39 35.79
CA ILE A 73 -30.42 -6.78 35.60
C ILE A 73 -29.22 -7.07 36.50
N ARG A 74 -28.29 -6.12 36.65
CA ARG A 74 -27.16 -6.23 37.58
C ARG A 74 -27.62 -6.31 39.04
N ALA A 75 -28.58 -5.46 39.44
CA ALA A 75 -29.16 -5.51 40.78
C ALA A 75 -29.91 -6.83 41.05
N LEU A 76 -30.57 -7.40 40.03
CA LEU A 76 -31.19 -8.73 40.11
C LEU A 76 -30.14 -9.84 40.26
N GLN A 77 -29.02 -9.79 39.52
CA GLN A 77 -27.92 -10.74 39.66
C GLN A 77 -27.23 -10.65 41.03
N ALA A 78 -27.12 -9.44 41.59
CA ALA A 78 -26.56 -9.19 42.92
C ALA A 78 -27.52 -9.53 44.08
N GLY A 79 -28.79 -9.83 43.78
CA GLY A 79 -29.82 -10.08 44.80
C GLY A 79 -30.32 -8.83 45.55
N GLU A 80 -29.96 -7.65 45.07
CA GLU A 80 -30.36 -6.35 45.63
C GLU A 80 -31.82 -5.99 45.28
N ARG A 81 -32.39 -6.64 44.27
CA ARG A 81 -33.80 -6.50 43.86
C ARG A 81 -34.45 -7.87 43.65
N GLN A 82 -35.75 -7.93 43.87
CA GLN A 82 -36.55 -9.11 43.53
C GLN A 82 -37.08 -9.02 42.10
N LEU A 83 -37.04 -10.16 41.40
CA LEU A 83 -37.55 -10.26 40.02
C LEU A 83 -39.05 -9.95 39.96
N SER A 84 -39.83 -10.37 40.96
CA SER A 84 -41.27 -10.11 41.06
C SER A 84 -41.59 -8.62 41.05
N ASP A 85 -40.85 -7.83 41.81
CA ASP A 85 -41.10 -6.39 41.97
C ASP A 85 -40.75 -5.64 40.68
N THR A 86 -39.61 -6.01 40.07
CA THR A 86 -39.21 -5.49 38.75
C THR A 86 -40.27 -5.78 37.70
N LEU A 87 -40.76 -7.03 37.61
CA LEU A 87 -41.77 -7.41 36.62
C LEU A 87 -43.13 -6.78 36.90
N THR A 88 -43.53 -6.63 38.16
CA THR A 88 -44.79 -5.97 38.54
C THR A 88 -44.80 -4.51 38.09
N ARG A 89 -43.69 -3.79 38.33
CA ARG A 89 -43.54 -2.42 37.85
C ARG A 89 -43.55 -2.35 36.32
N ARG A 90 -42.82 -3.24 35.62
CA ARG A 90 -42.81 -3.26 34.15
C ARG A 90 -44.20 -3.59 33.58
N LEU A 91 -44.98 -4.45 34.22
CA LEU A 91 -46.34 -4.74 33.81
C LEU A 91 -47.23 -3.48 33.90
N ALA A 92 -47.17 -2.75 35.02
CA ALA A 92 -47.90 -1.50 35.19
C ALA A 92 -47.48 -0.42 34.16
N GLU A 93 -46.19 -0.32 33.85
CA GLU A 93 -45.67 0.57 32.81
C GLU A 93 -46.21 0.19 31.42
N LEU A 94 -46.20 -1.10 31.06
CA LEU A 94 -46.72 -1.61 29.79
C LEU A 94 -48.23 -1.41 29.65
N GLU A 95 -49.00 -1.65 30.71
CA GLU A 95 -50.45 -1.39 30.74
C GLU A 95 -50.74 0.10 30.51
N CYS A 96 -49.95 0.98 31.13
CA CYS A 96 -50.09 2.42 30.89
C CYS A 96 -49.71 2.80 29.45
N GLN A 97 -48.62 2.24 28.91
CA GLN A 97 -48.23 2.45 27.53
C GLN A 97 -49.32 1.98 26.56
N GLN A 98 -49.92 0.82 26.80
CA GLN A 98 -51.03 0.30 26.01
C GLN A 98 -52.23 1.25 26.03
N ALA A 99 -52.60 1.77 27.21
CA ALA A 99 -53.67 2.74 27.35
C ALA A 99 -53.38 4.06 26.62
N ARG A 100 -52.12 4.52 26.65
CA ARG A 100 -51.68 5.72 25.92
C ARG A 100 -51.73 5.52 24.41
N THR A 101 -51.16 4.42 23.91
CA THR A 101 -51.22 4.08 22.48
C THR A 101 -52.66 3.92 21.99
N ALA A 102 -53.56 3.33 22.79
CA ALA A 102 -54.97 3.24 22.44
C ALA A 102 -55.61 4.64 22.28
N ARG A 103 -55.31 5.58 23.18
CA ARG A 103 -55.79 6.97 23.07
C ARG A 103 -55.21 7.68 21.85
N ASP A 104 -53.92 7.53 21.61
CA ASP A 104 -53.26 8.14 20.44
C ASP A 104 -53.86 7.59 19.13
N GLN A 105 -54.17 6.29 19.08
CA GLN A 105 -54.91 5.68 17.96
C GLN A 105 -56.30 6.29 17.79
N ASP A 106 -57.04 6.50 18.87
CA ASP A 106 -58.37 7.13 18.82
C ASP A 106 -58.28 8.59 18.37
N THR A 107 -57.28 9.35 18.82
CA THR A 107 -57.00 10.70 18.34
C THR A 107 -56.65 10.70 16.84
N CYS A 108 -55.80 9.78 16.39
CA CYS A 108 -55.49 9.63 14.96
C CYS A 108 -56.75 9.31 14.13
N ARG A 109 -57.62 8.43 14.63
CA ARG A 109 -58.91 8.12 13.97
C ARG A 109 -59.80 9.36 13.91
N ALA A 110 -59.94 10.09 15.02
CA ALA A 110 -60.76 11.30 15.09
C ALA A 110 -60.28 12.41 14.14
N ILE A 111 -58.96 12.63 14.05
CA ILE A 111 -58.37 13.61 13.11
C ILE A 111 -58.60 13.18 11.66
N ARG A 112 -58.35 11.89 11.36
CA ARG A 112 -58.56 11.33 10.01
C ARG A 112 -60.03 11.46 9.58
N ASP A 113 -60.96 11.09 10.45
CA ASP A 113 -62.40 11.09 10.16
C ASP A 113 -62.96 12.52 10.07
N ALA A 114 -62.32 13.50 10.72
CA ALA A 114 -62.64 14.92 10.57
C ALA A 114 -62.19 15.53 9.24
N GLY A 115 -61.29 14.88 8.49
CA GLY A 115 -60.87 15.29 7.14
C GLY A 115 -60.16 16.65 7.07
N VAL A 116 -59.63 17.15 8.19
CA VAL A 116 -59.03 18.49 8.29
C VAL A 116 -57.64 18.55 7.64
N GLY A 117 -57.36 19.65 6.92
CA GLY A 117 -56.02 19.91 6.39
C GLY A 117 -55.02 20.31 7.49
N TYR A 118 -53.72 20.17 7.22
CA TYR A 118 -52.66 20.47 8.21
C TYR A 118 -52.76 21.88 8.83
N ARG A 119 -53.13 22.89 8.03
CA ARG A 119 -53.28 24.29 8.50
C ARG A 119 -54.55 24.56 9.29
N GLU A 120 -55.52 23.64 9.24
CA GLU A 120 -56.82 23.74 9.91
C GLU A 120 -56.90 22.85 11.16
N LEU A 121 -55.84 22.08 11.44
CA LEU A 121 -55.73 21.22 12.60
C LEU A 121 -55.61 22.08 13.87
N ASP A 122 -56.70 22.18 14.63
CA ASP A 122 -56.70 22.82 15.96
C ASP A 122 -56.21 21.81 17.03
N PRO A 123 -55.02 22.01 17.62
CA PRO A 123 -54.48 21.10 18.63
C PRO A 123 -55.39 20.97 19.86
N ASN A 124 -56.09 22.03 20.25
CA ASN A 124 -56.90 22.05 21.46
C ASN A 124 -58.18 21.24 21.30
N ARG A 125 -58.68 21.11 20.07
CA ARG A 125 -59.86 20.29 19.76
C ARG A 125 -59.60 18.79 19.89
N PHE A 126 -58.36 18.36 19.60
CA PHE A 126 -57.98 16.95 19.57
C PHE A 126 -57.06 16.53 20.72
N ALA A 127 -56.70 17.46 21.61
CA ALA A 127 -55.94 17.17 22.82
C ALA A 127 -56.81 16.43 23.84
N ALA A 128 -56.50 15.17 24.10
CA ALA A 128 -57.09 14.44 25.23
C ALA A 128 -56.57 15.01 26.57
N PRO A 129 -57.36 14.97 27.66
CA PRO A 129 -56.87 15.33 29.00
C PRO A 129 -55.65 14.48 29.36
N GLN A 130 -54.51 15.13 29.64
CA GLN A 130 -53.31 14.41 30.08
C GLN A 130 -53.53 13.84 31.48
N PRO A 131 -53.26 12.54 31.72
CA PRO A 131 -53.20 12.03 33.08
C PRO A 131 -52.08 12.74 33.86
N ALA A 132 -52.19 12.74 35.20
CA ALA A 132 -51.22 13.38 36.08
C ALA A 132 -49.76 12.99 35.73
N PRO A 133 -48.79 13.90 35.91
CA PRO A 133 -47.40 13.63 35.60
C PRO A 133 -46.94 12.37 36.33
N GLN A 134 -46.59 11.34 35.58
CA GLN A 134 -45.93 10.17 36.16
C GLN A 134 -44.56 10.62 36.68
N PRO A 135 -44.09 10.07 37.81
CA PRO A 135 -42.69 10.23 38.18
C PRO A 135 -41.86 9.76 36.99
N LEU A 136 -41.03 10.66 36.45
CA LEU A 136 -40.14 10.43 35.32
C LEU A 136 -39.47 9.07 35.49
N SER A 137 -39.91 8.05 34.75
CA SER A 137 -39.10 6.86 34.55
C SER A 137 -37.80 7.33 33.89
N PRO A 138 -36.61 6.93 34.37
CA PRO A 138 -35.35 7.36 33.79
C PRO A 138 -35.27 6.88 32.33
N ARG A 139 -35.64 7.76 31.39
CA ARG A 139 -35.79 7.53 29.93
C ARG A 139 -36.73 6.38 29.57
N GLU A 140 -37.54 6.55 28.51
CA GLU A 140 -38.04 5.37 27.81
C GLU A 140 -36.81 4.53 27.43
N PRO A 141 -36.71 3.25 27.83
CA PRO A 141 -35.58 2.45 27.44
C PRO A 141 -35.58 2.42 25.91
N GLU A 142 -34.54 3.00 25.32
CA GLU A 142 -34.35 2.98 23.87
C GLU A 142 -34.62 1.56 23.37
N PRO A 143 -35.42 1.40 22.29
CA PRO A 143 -35.75 0.07 21.77
C PRO A 143 -34.44 -0.69 21.57
N PHE A 144 -34.39 -1.92 22.10
CA PHE A 144 -33.24 -2.83 22.10
C PHE A 144 -32.32 -2.63 20.88
N ARG A 145 -31.38 -1.72 21.02
CA ARG A 145 -30.27 -1.47 20.10
C ARG A 145 -29.07 -1.54 21.00
N ASP A 146 -28.59 -2.75 21.22
CA ASP A 146 -27.17 -2.93 21.49
C ASP A 146 -26.48 -2.27 20.29
N ALA A 147 -26.03 -1.02 20.45
CA ALA A 147 -25.33 -0.33 19.38
C ALA A 147 -24.15 -1.22 19.00
N PRO A 148 -24.00 -1.64 17.73
CA PRO A 148 -22.90 -2.50 17.36
C PRO A 148 -21.61 -1.78 17.71
N LEU A 149 -20.83 -2.37 18.63
CA LEU A 149 -19.43 -2.03 18.90
C LEU A 149 -18.72 -1.78 17.55
N PRO A 150 -17.73 -0.86 17.49
CA PRO A 150 -17.12 -0.44 16.23
C PRO A 150 -16.74 -1.64 15.37
N LEU A 151 -17.32 -1.63 14.16
CA LEU A 151 -17.34 -2.71 13.20
C LEU A 151 -15.95 -3.34 13.01
N TRP A 152 -15.84 -4.61 13.42
CA TRP A 152 -14.67 -5.46 13.37
C TRP A 152 -14.09 -5.63 11.95
N CYS A 153 -13.22 -4.73 11.52
CA CYS A 153 -12.55 -4.87 10.22
C CYS A 153 -11.05 -4.49 10.23
N PRO A 154 -10.21 -5.11 11.10
CA PRO A 154 -8.79 -4.80 11.19
C PRO A 154 -8.07 -5.01 9.85
N TRP A 155 -8.39 -6.09 9.14
CA TRP A 155 -7.78 -6.39 7.83
C TRP A 155 -8.18 -5.40 6.73
N ARG A 156 -9.44 -4.95 6.69
CA ARG A 156 -9.87 -3.92 5.71
C ARG A 156 -9.14 -2.60 5.97
N ARG A 157 -8.91 -2.25 7.24
CA ARG A 157 -8.12 -1.07 7.63
C ARG A 157 -6.65 -1.22 7.25
N TYR A 158 -6.06 -2.38 7.52
CA TYR A 158 -4.70 -2.71 7.13
C TYR A 158 -4.50 -2.60 5.61
N PHE A 159 -5.35 -3.26 4.82
CA PHE A 159 -5.23 -3.26 3.37
C PHE A 159 -5.55 -1.89 2.75
N ALA A 160 -6.52 -1.16 3.29
CA ALA A 160 -6.75 0.24 2.91
C ALA A 160 -5.49 1.09 3.09
N ARG A 161 -4.82 0.94 4.24
CA ARG A 161 -3.57 1.66 4.55
C ARG A 161 -2.41 1.22 3.65
N ALA A 162 -2.30 -0.07 3.34
CA ALA A 162 -1.28 -0.59 2.44
C ALA A 162 -1.44 0.00 1.03
N LEU A 163 -2.68 0.09 0.52
CA LEU A 163 -2.96 0.72 -0.77
C LEU A 163 -2.67 2.22 -0.74
N ASP A 164 -3.07 2.93 0.33
CA ASP A 164 -2.74 4.35 0.49
C ASP A 164 -1.21 4.58 0.45
N MET A 165 -0.43 3.76 1.17
CA MET A 165 1.04 3.84 1.16
C MET A 165 1.61 3.62 -0.25
N ALA A 166 1.12 2.61 -0.97
CA ALA A 166 1.56 2.34 -2.34
C ALA A 166 1.23 3.50 -3.29
N ILE A 167 0.11 4.20 -3.09
CA ILE A 167 -0.25 5.38 -3.88
C ILE A 167 0.66 6.56 -3.52
N TRP A 168 0.93 6.77 -2.23
CA TRP A 168 1.72 7.91 -1.76
C TRP A 168 3.22 7.77 -2.01
N SER A 169 3.77 6.58 -2.20
CA SER A 169 5.18 6.41 -2.56
C SER A 169 5.46 6.77 -4.03
N LEU A 170 4.47 6.67 -4.92
CA LEU A 170 4.65 6.86 -6.37
C LEU A 170 5.15 8.26 -6.77
N PRO A 171 4.66 9.38 -6.20
CA PRO A 171 5.17 10.72 -6.55
C PRO A 171 6.65 10.90 -6.18
N PHE A 172 7.07 10.40 -5.02
CA PHE A 172 8.47 10.49 -4.61
C PHE A 172 9.35 9.58 -5.48
N LEU A 173 8.88 8.36 -5.76
CA LEU A 173 9.54 7.46 -6.69
C LEU A 173 9.71 8.11 -8.07
N ALA A 174 8.66 8.70 -8.63
CA ALA A 174 8.71 9.38 -9.92
C ALA A 174 9.68 10.57 -9.91
N PHE A 175 9.77 11.31 -8.80
CA PHE A 175 10.75 12.38 -8.66
C PHE A 175 12.19 11.82 -8.69
N VAL A 176 12.48 10.79 -7.90
CA VAL A 176 13.81 10.18 -7.84
C VAL A 176 14.21 9.53 -9.18
N THR A 177 13.27 8.86 -9.86
CA THR A 177 13.58 8.14 -11.11
C THR A 177 13.56 9.03 -12.34
N LEU A 178 12.58 9.94 -12.49
CA LEU A 178 12.38 10.71 -13.72
C LEU A 178 13.05 12.08 -13.69
N ILE A 179 13.31 12.65 -12.51
CA ILE A 179 13.93 13.97 -12.37
C ILE A 179 15.39 13.81 -11.94
N CYS A 180 15.65 13.00 -10.91
CA CYS A 180 17.02 12.76 -10.44
C CYS A 180 17.75 11.65 -11.22
N HIS A 181 17.07 10.92 -12.12
CA HIS A 181 17.64 9.80 -12.90
C HIS A 181 18.44 8.80 -12.07
N THR A 182 18.00 8.60 -10.84
CA THR A 182 18.72 7.81 -9.84
C THR A 182 18.39 6.33 -10.02
N ASN A 183 19.40 5.48 -10.24
CA ASN A 183 19.21 4.04 -10.41
C ASN A 183 18.94 3.31 -9.08
N ILE A 184 17.67 3.26 -8.67
CA ILE A 184 17.25 2.72 -7.36
C ILE A 184 17.70 1.27 -7.12
N THR A 185 17.96 0.48 -8.17
CA THR A 185 18.43 -0.91 -8.01
C THR A 185 19.86 -1.01 -7.49
N ARG A 186 20.67 0.04 -7.65
CA ARG A 186 22.09 0.06 -7.25
C ARG A 186 22.35 0.90 -5.99
N HIS A 187 21.36 1.61 -5.45
CA HIS A 187 21.57 2.50 -4.31
C HIS A 187 21.52 1.81 -2.95
N GLY A 188 22.34 2.32 -2.02
CA GLY A 188 22.48 1.83 -0.66
C GLY A 188 21.33 2.22 0.29
N THR A 189 21.50 1.87 1.56
CA THR A 189 20.47 2.02 2.61
C THR A 189 19.93 3.44 2.77
N LEU A 190 20.72 4.48 2.45
CA LEU A 190 20.33 5.88 2.61
C LEU A 190 19.11 6.28 1.75
N VAL A 191 19.07 5.87 0.48
CA VAL A 191 17.95 6.19 -0.43
C VAL A 191 16.65 5.52 0.05
N SER A 192 16.75 4.30 0.60
CA SER A 192 15.61 3.61 1.22
C SER A 192 15.05 4.36 2.43
N TRP A 193 15.91 4.98 3.25
CA TRP A 193 15.47 5.80 4.37
C TRP A 193 14.84 7.12 3.92
N MET A 194 15.33 7.72 2.83
CA MET A 194 14.72 8.91 2.22
C MET A 194 13.31 8.60 1.69
N ASP A 195 13.12 7.45 1.03
CA ASP A 195 11.80 7.00 0.57
C ASP A 195 10.80 6.80 1.72
N LEU A 196 11.26 6.18 2.82
CA LEU A 196 10.44 6.04 4.03
C LEU A 196 10.03 7.41 4.59
N ALA A 197 10.98 8.33 4.72
CA ALA A 197 10.73 9.68 5.22
C ALA A 197 9.77 10.45 4.31
N ALA A 198 9.96 10.38 2.98
CA ALA A 198 9.08 10.99 2.00
C ALA A 198 7.65 10.42 2.08
N SER A 199 7.51 9.11 2.21
CA SER A 199 6.20 8.44 2.36
C SER A 199 5.44 8.90 3.61
N VAL A 200 6.15 9.08 4.74
CA VAL A 200 5.57 9.64 5.97
C VAL A 200 5.12 11.09 5.77
N LEU A 201 5.96 11.92 5.16
CA LEU A 201 5.64 13.33 4.89
C LEU A 201 4.46 13.50 3.93
N LEU A 202 4.44 12.73 2.85
CA LEU A 202 3.33 12.73 1.89
C LEU A 202 2.04 12.25 2.54
N THR A 203 2.09 11.26 3.42
CA THR A 203 0.93 10.83 4.20
C THR A 203 0.41 11.97 5.10
N LEU A 204 1.31 12.66 5.79
CA LEU A 204 0.95 13.79 6.64
C LEU A 204 0.36 14.96 5.84
N ALA A 205 0.78 15.15 4.59
CA ALA A 205 0.26 16.19 3.71
C ALA A 205 -1.08 15.81 3.06
N LEU A 206 -1.21 14.58 2.56
CA LEU A 206 -2.31 14.17 1.68
C LEU A 206 -3.49 13.54 2.44
N GLU A 207 -3.25 12.71 3.46
CA GLU A 207 -4.35 12.06 4.18
C GLU A 207 -5.31 13.05 4.86
N PRO A 208 -4.84 14.13 5.52
CA PRO A 208 -5.74 15.11 6.12
C PRO A 208 -6.62 15.80 5.07
N VAL A 209 -6.10 16.06 3.86
CA VAL A 209 -6.88 16.61 2.74
C VAL A 209 -7.99 15.65 2.37
N CYS A 210 -7.67 14.37 2.18
CA CYS A 210 -8.67 13.38 1.80
C CYS A 210 -9.77 13.19 2.87
N LEU A 211 -9.38 13.16 4.14
CA LEU A 211 -10.32 13.03 5.26
C LEU A 211 -11.22 14.26 5.39
N HIS A 212 -10.67 15.46 5.20
CA HIS A 212 -11.44 16.70 5.26
C HIS A 212 -12.45 16.79 4.10
N LEU A 213 -12.03 16.49 2.87
CA LEU A 213 -12.86 16.64 1.68
C LEU A 213 -13.88 15.51 1.53
N TRP A 214 -13.48 14.25 1.74
CA TRP A 214 -14.30 13.09 1.41
C TRP A 214 -14.62 12.17 2.60
N GLY A 215 -14.06 12.43 3.78
CA GLY A 215 -14.19 11.54 4.94
C GLY A 215 -13.46 10.19 4.77
N ALA A 216 -12.68 10.02 3.71
CA ALA A 216 -11.96 8.78 3.41
C ALA A 216 -10.74 9.04 2.53
N THR A 217 -9.71 8.21 2.70
CA THR A 217 -8.56 8.10 1.79
C THR A 217 -8.89 7.17 0.63
N PRO A 218 -8.15 7.20 -0.50
CA PRO A 218 -8.39 6.34 -1.66
C PRO A 218 -8.52 4.85 -1.28
N GLY A 219 -7.64 4.32 -0.45
CA GLY A 219 -7.70 2.95 0.04
C GLY A 219 -8.92 2.69 0.93
N LYS A 220 -9.28 3.63 1.81
CA LYS A 220 -10.51 3.53 2.61
C LYS A 220 -11.75 3.53 1.73
N MET A 221 -11.77 4.31 0.64
CA MET A 221 -12.87 4.33 -0.32
C MET A 221 -13.08 2.98 -1.01
N VAL A 222 -12.00 2.29 -1.40
CA VAL A 222 -12.07 0.94 -2.00
C VAL A 222 -12.78 -0.04 -1.08
N PHE A 223 -12.52 0.06 0.23
CA PHE A 223 -13.18 -0.77 1.23
C PHE A 223 -14.47 -0.16 1.78
N GLY A 224 -14.99 0.94 1.25
CA GLY A 224 -16.22 1.57 1.76
C GLY A 224 -16.14 1.99 3.23
N LEU A 225 -14.95 2.40 3.66
CA LEU A 225 -14.64 2.88 5.01
C LEU A 225 -14.69 4.41 5.02
N ARG A 226 -15.32 5.01 6.03
CA ARG A 226 -15.36 6.46 6.23
C ARG A 226 -15.19 6.84 7.69
N VAL A 227 -14.66 8.03 7.90
CA VAL A 227 -14.50 8.67 9.22
C VAL A 227 -15.34 9.93 9.22
N GLU A 228 -16.23 10.03 10.19
CA GLU A 228 -17.09 11.19 10.43
C GLU A 228 -17.00 11.56 11.92
N ASN A 229 -17.38 12.77 12.28
CA ASN A 229 -17.49 13.19 13.68
C ASN A 229 -18.69 12.51 14.35
N ALA A 230 -18.77 12.58 15.68
CA ALA A 230 -19.91 12.09 16.44
C ALA A 230 -21.27 12.63 15.92
N ASP A 231 -21.27 13.88 15.45
CA ASP A 231 -22.46 14.55 14.91
C ASP A 231 -22.78 14.18 13.44
N GLY A 232 -22.04 13.25 12.82
CA GLY A 232 -22.18 12.87 11.41
C GLY A 232 -21.61 13.89 10.41
N THR A 233 -20.90 14.92 10.90
CA THR A 233 -20.22 15.90 10.06
C THR A 233 -18.83 15.40 9.62
N ARG A 234 -18.28 15.96 8.53
CA ARG A 234 -16.90 15.64 8.12
C ARG A 234 -15.89 16.26 9.07
N LEU A 235 -14.70 15.65 9.16
CA LEU A 235 -13.62 16.16 9.97
C LEU A 235 -13.17 17.53 9.46
N THR A 236 -12.92 18.45 10.38
CA THR A 236 -12.19 19.69 10.06
C THR A 236 -10.73 19.37 9.72
N TRP A 237 -10.04 20.30 9.06
CA TRP A 237 -8.62 20.14 8.74
C TRP A 237 -7.76 19.80 9.97
N SER A 238 -7.99 20.50 11.09
CA SER A 238 -7.24 20.29 12.34
C SER A 238 -7.52 18.92 12.96
N GLN A 239 -8.78 18.47 12.94
CA GLN A 239 -9.17 17.13 13.40
C GLN A 239 -8.53 16.04 12.53
N ALA A 240 -8.59 16.20 11.21
CA ALA A 240 -8.01 15.25 10.26
C ALA A 240 -6.48 15.14 10.42
N MET A 241 -5.79 16.27 10.60
CA MET A 241 -4.35 16.33 10.86
C MET A 241 -3.98 15.68 12.21
N ALA A 242 -4.69 16.05 13.28
CA ALA A 242 -4.46 15.48 14.62
C ALA A 242 -4.64 13.96 14.62
N ARG A 243 -5.70 13.47 13.98
CA ARG A 243 -5.98 12.04 13.82
C ARG A 243 -4.87 11.35 13.02
N THR A 244 -4.47 11.90 11.88
CA THR A 244 -3.41 11.33 11.02
C THR A 244 -2.08 11.22 11.77
N ARG A 245 -1.70 12.25 12.54
CA ARG A 245 -0.50 12.22 13.38
C ARG A 245 -0.54 11.11 14.44
N ARG A 246 -1.68 10.93 15.12
CA ARG A 246 -1.87 9.84 16.09
C ARG A 246 -1.74 8.47 15.40
N VAL A 247 -2.36 8.28 14.23
CA VAL A 247 -2.22 7.03 13.46
C VAL A 247 -0.76 6.74 13.12
N LEU A 248 -0.02 7.76 12.66
CA LEU A 248 1.39 7.62 12.30
C LEU A 248 2.28 7.29 13.51
N TRP A 249 2.03 7.90 14.65
CA TRP A 249 2.86 7.72 15.86
C TRP A 249 2.47 6.49 16.67
N GLU A 250 1.20 6.37 17.03
CA GLU A 250 0.67 5.33 17.93
C GLU A 250 0.36 4.03 17.18
N GLY A 251 -0.07 4.12 15.91
CA GLY A 251 -0.50 2.98 15.11
C GLY A 251 0.62 2.36 14.28
N THR A 252 1.35 3.16 13.52
CA THR A 252 2.37 2.65 12.59
C THR A 252 3.81 2.94 13.00
N ALA A 253 4.05 3.69 14.10
CA ALA A 253 5.37 4.11 14.56
C ALA A 253 6.29 4.65 13.44
N LEU A 254 5.73 5.56 12.62
CA LEU A 254 6.41 6.16 11.46
C LEU A 254 6.97 5.13 10.46
N TYR A 255 6.43 3.91 10.45
CA TYR A 255 6.90 2.81 9.61
C TYR A 255 8.32 2.35 9.88
N LEU A 256 8.88 2.68 11.06
CA LEU A 256 10.18 2.15 11.46
C LEU A 256 10.13 0.61 11.45
N PRO A 257 11.09 -0.07 10.80
CA PRO A 257 11.12 -1.53 10.75
C PRO A 257 11.07 -2.14 12.16
N LEU A 258 10.41 -3.29 12.30
CA LEU A 258 10.15 -4.01 13.56
C LEU A 258 9.23 -3.29 14.57
N VAL A 259 9.44 -2.00 14.85
CA VAL A 259 8.61 -1.21 15.77
C VAL A 259 7.20 -1.06 15.22
N SER A 260 7.08 -0.78 13.91
CA SER A 260 5.80 -0.72 13.21
C SER A 260 5.05 -2.05 13.28
N LEU A 261 5.73 -3.18 13.06
CA LEU A 261 5.14 -4.53 13.18
C LEU A 261 4.62 -4.80 14.60
N TRP A 262 5.43 -4.46 15.61
CA TRP A 262 5.02 -4.60 17.00
C TRP A 262 3.82 -3.71 17.35
N ARG A 263 3.80 -2.45 16.88
CA ARG A 263 2.66 -1.54 17.07
C ARG A 263 1.39 -2.04 16.35
N MET A 264 1.53 -2.56 15.14
CA MET A 264 0.41 -3.16 14.41
C MET A 264 -0.14 -4.39 15.12
N TYR A 265 0.74 -5.24 15.66
CA TYR A 265 0.33 -6.35 16.50
C TYR A 265 -0.39 -5.88 17.76
N LYS A 266 0.12 -4.84 18.43
CA LYS A 266 -0.54 -4.24 19.60
C LYS A 266 -1.92 -3.67 19.26
N SER A 267 -2.04 -2.96 18.15
CA SER A 267 -3.33 -2.47 17.66
C SER A 267 -4.29 -3.61 17.34
N TYR A 268 -3.80 -4.70 16.74
CA TYR A 268 -4.59 -5.91 16.52
C TYR A 268 -5.08 -6.52 17.85
N GLN A 269 -4.20 -6.60 18.86
CA GLN A 269 -4.57 -7.05 20.21
C GLN A 269 -5.67 -6.17 20.81
N GLU A 270 -5.55 -4.84 20.70
CA GLU A 270 -6.55 -3.88 21.20
C GLU A 270 -7.92 -4.10 20.54
N TYR A 271 -7.99 -4.36 19.23
CA TYR A 271 -9.25 -4.75 18.57
C TYR A 271 -9.79 -6.09 19.08
N THR A 272 -8.94 -7.11 19.23
CA THR A 272 -9.37 -8.43 19.74
C THR A 272 -9.81 -8.38 21.21
N ASP A 273 -9.34 -7.37 21.94
CA ASP A 273 -9.67 -7.07 23.32
C ASP A 273 -10.79 -6.01 23.47
N TYR A 274 -11.44 -5.61 22.37
CA TYR A 274 -12.56 -4.65 22.34
C TYR A 274 -12.22 -3.26 22.92
N ARG A 275 -10.97 -2.83 22.76
CA ARG A 275 -10.52 -1.50 23.14
C ARG A 275 -10.50 -0.62 21.89
N ALA A 276 -10.95 0.62 22.03
CA ALA A 276 -10.77 1.62 20.98
C ALA A 276 -9.27 1.97 20.89
N ASN A 277 -8.75 2.00 19.66
CA ASN A 277 -7.38 2.47 19.44
C ASN A 277 -7.29 3.98 19.74
N GLY A 278 -6.11 4.45 20.16
CA GLY A 278 -5.89 5.83 20.58
C GLY A 278 -6.30 6.92 19.55
N TRP A 279 -6.35 6.56 18.26
CA TRP A 279 -6.74 7.44 17.16
C TRP A 279 -8.21 7.34 16.69
N ASP A 280 -9.01 6.44 17.24
CA ASP A 280 -10.44 6.27 16.92
C ASP A 280 -11.30 6.37 18.20
N ARG A 281 -11.03 7.37 19.05
CA ARG A 281 -11.80 7.60 20.28
C ARG A 281 -13.28 7.78 19.91
N GLU A 282 -14.12 6.88 20.42
CA GLU A 282 -15.57 6.84 20.11
C GLU A 282 -16.32 8.11 20.53
N GLU A 283 -15.79 8.83 21.53
CA GLU A 283 -16.31 10.13 21.98
C GLU A 283 -16.03 11.26 20.96
N GLU A 284 -15.07 11.10 20.05
CA GLU A 284 -14.60 12.13 19.12
C GLU A 284 -14.97 11.81 17.66
N TYR A 285 -14.98 10.53 17.25
CA TYR A 285 -15.19 10.11 15.86
C TYR A 285 -16.08 8.87 15.71
N HIS A 286 -16.97 8.90 14.72
CA HIS A 286 -17.71 7.74 14.24
C HIS A 286 -17.06 7.14 12.99
N TYR A 287 -16.85 5.83 13.03
CA TYR A 287 -16.28 5.08 11.92
C TYR A 287 -17.35 4.27 11.19
N ILE A 288 -17.60 4.60 9.94
CA ILE A 288 -18.63 3.97 9.12
C ILE A 288 -17.99 2.88 8.26
N VAL A 289 -18.51 1.66 8.41
CA VAL A 289 -18.09 0.51 7.61
C VAL A 289 -19.28 0.00 6.81
N LYS A 290 -19.24 0.17 5.49
CA LYS A 290 -20.24 -0.44 4.61
C LYS A 290 -20.07 -1.97 4.56
N PRO A 291 -21.14 -2.75 4.33
CA PRO A 291 -21.05 -4.19 4.15
C PRO A 291 -19.98 -4.58 3.13
N GLY A 292 -19.25 -5.66 3.44
CA GLY A 292 -18.20 -6.17 2.57
C GLY A 292 -18.79 -6.82 1.32
N HIS A 293 -18.23 -6.51 0.15
CA HIS A 293 -18.58 -7.18 -1.12
C HIS A 293 -17.30 -7.64 -1.82
N TRP A 294 -17.37 -8.74 -2.58
CA TRP A 294 -16.22 -9.31 -3.31
C TRP A 294 -15.52 -8.29 -4.24
N ARG A 295 -16.27 -7.30 -4.75
CA ARG A 295 -15.76 -6.20 -5.58
C ARG A 295 -14.70 -5.36 -4.87
N GLN A 296 -14.76 -5.24 -3.55
CA GLN A 296 -13.79 -4.46 -2.76
C GLN A 296 -12.41 -5.14 -2.76
N ASN A 297 -12.37 -6.46 -2.60
CA ASN A 297 -11.13 -7.23 -2.69
C ASN A 297 -10.54 -7.17 -4.11
N THR A 298 -11.39 -7.24 -5.12
CA THR A 298 -10.97 -7.10 -6.52
C THR A 298 -10.39 -5.72 -6.78
N GLY A 299 -11.05 -4.66 -6.30
CA GLY A 299 -10.55 -3.28 -6.41
C GLY A 299 -9.21 -3.08 -5.71
N PHE A 300 -9.00 -3.69 -4.53
CA PHE A 300 -7.71 -3.65 -3.83
C PHE A 300 -6.60 -4.33 -4.64
N VAL A 301 -6.84 -5.56 -5.14
CA VAL A 301 -5.84 -6.30 -5.93
C VAL A 301 -5.48 -5.55 -7.20
N LEU A 302 -6.47 -5.04 -7.94
CA LEU A 302 -6.24 -4.24 -9.15
C LEU A 302 -5.49 -2.94 -8.83
N GLY A 303 -5.83 -2.27 -7.73
CA GLY A 303 -5.11 -1.09 -7.26
C GLY A 303 -3.64 -1.37 -6.94
N MET A 304 -3.37 -2.47 -6.23
CA MET A 304 -1.99 -2.89 -5.90
C MET A 304 -1.20 -3.28 -7.16
N ILE A 305 -1.78 -4.04 -8.08
CA ILE A 305 -1.17 -4.38 -9.37
C ILE A 305 -0.88 -3.10 -10.17
N GLY A 306 -1.82 -2.16 -10.20
CA GLY A 306 -1.63 -0.87 -10.87
C GLY A 306 -0.49 -0.06 -10.28
N CYS A 307 -0.41 0.04 -8.95
CA CYS A 307 0.69 0.76 -8.27
C CYS A 307 2.04 0.08 -8.51
N TYR A 308 2.10 -1.25 -8.37
CA TYR A 308 3.33 -2.01 -8.63
C TYR A 308 3.76 -1.91 -10.08
N GLY A 309 2.84 -2.11 -11.03
CA GLY A 309 3.10 -1.97 -12.46
C GLY A 309 3.61 -0.58 -12.82
N LEU A 310 2.99 0.48 -12.26
CA LEU A 310 3.47 1.84 -12.46
C LEU A 310 4.85 2.07 -11.83
N SER A 311 5.12 1.53 -10.64
CA SER A 311 6.45 1.63 -10.02
C SER A 311 7.55 0.96 -10.85
N VAL A 312 7.26 -0.20 -11.43
CA VAL A 312 8.17 -0.92 -12.33
C VAL A 312 8.41 -0.08 -13.59
N VAL A 313 7.35 0.45 -14.20
CA VAL A 313 7.46 1.32 -15.37
C VAL A 313 8.30 2.57 -15.06
N LEU A 314 8.10 3.22 -13.90
CA LEU A 314 8.87 4.40 -13.48
C LEU A 314 10.36 4.10 -13.29
N VAL A 315 10.69 2.95 -12.70
CA VAL A 315 12.09 2.51 -12.53
C VAL A 315 12.73 2.20 -13.87
N LEU A 316 12.01 1.52 -14.76
CA LEU A 316 12.53 1.18 -16.08
C LEU A 316 12.71 2.43 -16.97
N MET A 317 11.85 3.43 -16.81
CA MET A 317 12.03 4.72 -17.49
C MET A 317 13.23 5.53 -17.00
N ALA A 318 13.78 5.23 -15.81
CA ALA A 318 14.88 6.02 -15.25
C ALA A 318 16.14 5.97 -16.13
N GLY A 319 16.35 4.86 -16.85
CA GLY A 319 17.48 4.67 -17.77
C GLY A 319 17.25 5.21 -19.18
N PHE A 320 16.11 5.86 -19.45
CA PHE A 320 15.85 6.46 -20.77
C PHE A 320 16.81 7.61 -21.00
N VAL A 321 17.55 7.53 -22.11
CA VAL A 321 18.53 8.55 -22.49
C VAL A 321 17.86 9.89 -22.81
N PRO A 322 18.54 11.02 -22.55
CA PRO A 322 17.96 12.35 -22.70
C PRO A 322 17.71 12.77 -24.15
N HIS A 323 18.54 12.33 -25.09
CA HIS A 323 18.44 12.72 -26.50
C HIS A 323 18.02 11.54 -27.38
N THR A 324 17.04 11.77 -28.26
CA THR A 324 16.51 10.76 -29.18
C THR A 324 16.24 11.38 -30.56
N GLY A 325 16.27 10.57 -31.61
CA GLY A 325 16.25 11.07 -32.99
C GLY A 325 17.67 11.45 -33.45
N PRO A 326 17.86 11.97 -34.68
CA PRO A 326 19.19 12.22 -35.25
C PRO A 326 20.09 12.98 -34.25
N LEU A 327 21.23 12.36 -33.89
CA LEU A 327 22.10 12.82 -32.81
C LEU A 327 23.29 13.59 -33.38
N THR A 328 23.58 14.75 -32.82
CA THR A 328 24.89 15.40 -33.02
C THR A 328 25.96 14.68 -32.17
N ALA A 329 27.24 14.89 -32.48
CA ALA A 329 28.33 14.30 -31.69
C ALA A 329 28.25 14.67 -30.20
N GLN A 330 27.82 15.90 -29.88
CA GLN A 330 27.55 16.33 -28.51
C GLN A 330 26.41 15.52 -27.86
N GLN A 331 25.27 15.39 -28.55
CA GLN A 331 24.11 14.67 -28.01
C GLN A 331 24.39 13.18 -27.82
N PHE A 332 25.20 12.59 -28.70
CA PHE A 332 25.68 11.22 -28.55
C PHE A 332 26.58 11.08 -27.32
N ALA A 333 27.55 11.99 -27.13
CA ALA A 333 28.42 12.00 -25.95
C ALA A 333 27.61 12.18 -24.65
N ASP A 334 26.61 13.06 -24.64
CA ASP A 334 25.72 13.27 -23.51
C ASP A 334 24.90 12.02 -23.17
N ASN A 335 24.38 11.32 -24.19
CA ASN A 335 23.69 10.04 -24.01
C ASN A 335 24.61 8.95 -23.42
N TYR A 336 25.83 8.82 -23.94
CA TYR A 336 26.82 7.87 -23.43
C TYR A 336 27.15 8.15 -21.98
N ASN A 337 27.51 9.40 -21.66
CA ASN A 337 27.87 9.84 -20.32
C ASN A 337 26.70 9.71 -19.33
N PHE A 338 25.47 9.93 -19.78
CA PHE A 338 24.27 9.67 -18.98
C PHE A 338 24.17 8.20 -18.60
N LEU A 339 24.30 7.27 -19.56
CA LEU A 339 24.22 5.84 -19.29
C LEU A 339 25.36 5.35 -18.41
N ALA A 340 26.58 5.86 -18.64
CA ALA A 340 27.75 5.55 -17.83
C ALA A 340 27.52 5.93 -16.37
N ARG A 341 26.98 7.15 -16.10
CA ARG A 341 26.59 7.62 -14.77
C ARG A 341 25.40 6.86 -14.16
N TYR A 342 24.44 6.48 -14.99
CA TYR A 342 23.26 5.73 -14.56
C TYR A 342 23.62 4.32 -14.08
N ASN A 343 24.65 3.72 -14.69
CA ASN A 343 25.13 2.39 -14.36
C ASN A 343 26.27 2.39 -13.32
N GLY A 344 27.01 3.48 -13.13
CA GLY A 344 28.05 3.58 -12.10
C GLY A 344 28.66 4.98 -12.02
N ASP A 345 29.80 5.11 -11.35
CA ASP A 345 30.58 6.36 -11.34
C ASP A 345 31.75 6.21 -12.33
N PRO A 346 31.61 6.66 -13.60
CA PRO A 346 32.65 6.46 -14.60
C PRO A 346 33.87 7.33 -14.29
N ALA A 347 35.07 6.79 -14.44
CA ALA A 347 36.33 7.53 -14.30
C ALA A 347 36.55 8.55 -15.42
N TYR A 348 36.00 8.27 -16.60
CA TYR A 348 36.17 9.08 -17.81
C TYR A 348 34.82 9.43 -18.43
N LEU A 349 34.73 10.62 -19.01
CA LEU A 349 33.59 11.14 -19.73
C LEU A 349 33.97 11.39 -21.18
N LEU A 350 33.14 10.89 -22.09
CA LEU A 350 33.30 11.04 -23.52
C LEU A 350 33.07 12.50 -23.92
N GLN A 351 33.96 13.04 -24.74
CA GLN A 351 33.86 14.35 -25.34
C GLN A 351 33.28 14.26 -26.77
N PRO A 352 32.73 15.36 -27.30
CA PRO A 352 32.11 15.38 -28.64
C PRO A 352 33.08 15.07 -29.79
N ASP A 353 34.38 15.24 -29.57
CA ASP A 353 35.43 14.93 -30.55
C ASP A 353 35.89 13.45 -30.50
N GLY A 354 35.29 12.64 -29.62
CA GLY A 354 35.67 11.24 -29.39
C GLY A 354 36.78 11.05 -28.35
N SER A 355 37.34 12.15 -27.80
CA SER A 355 38.35 12.07 -26.74
C SER A 355 37.72 11.81 -25.36
N TRP A 356 38.55 11.43 -24.39
CA TRP A 356 38.12 11.13 -23.01
C TRP A 356 38.67 12.17 -22.04
N ALA A 357 37.83 12.64 -21.12
CA ALA A 357 38.21 13.54 -20.04
C ALA A 357 37.93 12.89 -18.68
N GLU A 358 38.81 13.07 -17.69
CA GLU A 358 38.59 12.58 -16.33
C GLU A 358 37.33 13.20 -15.70
N SER A 359 36.54 12.39 -15.00
CA SER A 359 35.25 12.80 -14.45
C SER A 359 35.36 13.59 -13.14
N ASP A 360 36.30 13.22 -12.26
CA ASP A 360 36.63 13.94 -11.03
C ASP A 360 38.15 13.94 -10.78
N PRO A 361 38.81 15.10 -10.87
CA PRO A 361 40.26 15.22 -10.70
C PRO A 361 40.74 14.95 -9.25
N TYR A 362 39.82 14.75 -8.30
CA TYR A 362 40.14 14.44 -6.91
C TYR A 362 39.86 12.98 -6.52
N SER A 363 39.34 12.17 -7.45
CA SER A 363 39.09 10.76 -7.24
C SER A 363 40.22 9.91 -7.83
N TYR A 364 40.76 8.96 -7.05
CA TYR A 364 41.69 7.97 -7.56
C TYR A 364 40.89 6.70 -7.92
N VAL A 365 40.63 6.52 -9.21
CA VAL A 365 40.07 5.26 -9.71
C VAL A 365 41.23 4.33 -10.04
N VAL A 366 41.31 3.19 -9.36
CA VAL A 366 42.23 2.12 -9.73
C VAL A 366 41.56 1.32 -10.83
N ASP A 367 41.86 1.68 -12.07
CA ASP A 367 41.37 1.00 -13.25
C ASP A 367 42.31 -0.16 -13.63
N PHE A 368 41.77 -1.38 -13.65
CA PHE A 368 42.49 -2.59 -14.06
C PHE A 368 42.25 -2.95 -15.54
N SER A 369 41.38 -2.21 -16.24
CA SER A 369 41.05 -2.41 -17.66
C SER A 369 41.88 -1.55 -18.63
N GLY A 370 42.85 -0.78 -18.16
CA GLY A 370 43.77 -0.06 -19.04
C GLY A 370 43.24 1.27 -19.58
N GLY A 371 42.19 1.83 -18.99
CA GLY A 371 41.59 3.09 -19.41
C GLY A 371 40.40 2.92 -20.37
N PRO A 372 39.80 4.03 -20.82
CA PRO A 372 38.63 3.97 -21.68
C PRO A 372 39.03 3.62 -23.11
N LEU A 373 38.18 2.84 -23.80
CA LEU A 373 38.46 2.42 -25.16
C LEU A 373 38.52 3.61 -26.14
N PRO A 374 39.52 3.67 -27.03
CA PRO A 374 39.56 4.64 -28.11
C PRO A 374 38.28 4.60 -28.94
N MET A 375 37.65 5.76 -29.10
CA MET A 375 36.39 5.92 -29.83
C MET A 375 36.55 6.95 -30.93
N THR A 376 36.15 6.57 -32.15
CA THR A 376 36.07 7.48 -33.30
C THR A 376 34.62 7.72 -33.65
N ILE A 377 34.21 8.99 -33.72
CA ILE A 377 32.85 9.42 -34.07
C ILE A 377 32.90 10.07 -35.45
N GLU A 378 32.21 9.50 -36.43
CA GLU A 378 32.12 10.03 -37.78
C GLU A 378 30.78 10.76 -37.96
N THR A 379 30.85 12.02 -38.39
CA THR A 379 29.68 12.85 -38.64
C THR A 379 29.46 13.07 -40.12
N GLY A 380 28.20 12.94 -40.56
CA GLY A 380 27.76 13.24 -41.92
C GLY A 380 27.81 14.72 -42.27
N ALA A 381 27.55 15.02 -43.54
CA ALA A 381 27.53 16.41 -44.04
C ALA A 381 26.40 17.26 -43.43
N ASP A 382 25.39 16.61 -42.84
CA ASP A 382 24.27 17.20 -42.11
C ASP A 382 24.59 17.48 -40.63
N GLY A 383 25.78 17.09 -40.15
CA GLY A 383 26.24 17.30 -38.78
C GLY A 383 25.72 16.27 -37.77
N PHE A 384 25.06 15.20 -38.24
CA PHE A 384 24.63 14.08 -37.41
C PHE A 384 25.65 12.95 -37.43
N VAL A 385 25.68 12.15 -36.36
CA VAL A 385 26.58 11.00 -36.25
C VAL A 385 26.10 9.89 -37.20
N GLU A 386 26.95 9.48 -38.14
CA GLU A 386 26.67 8.40 -39.10
C GLU A 386 27.23 7.07 -38.63
N SER A 387 28.43 7.11 -38.01
CA SER A 387 29.10 5.92 -37.50
C SER A 387 29.88 6.21 -36.22
N VAL A 388 29.99 5.20 -35.36
CA VAL A 388 30.87 5.21 -34.19
C VAL A 388 31.66 3.92 -34.18
N THR A 389 32.98 4.03 -34.04
CA THR A 389 33.89 2.88 -34.02
C THR A 389 34.71 2.87 -32.74
N LEU A 390 34.62 1.77 -32.00
CA LEU A 390 35.55 1.40 -30.94
C LEU A 390 36.70 0.59 -31.53
N ARG A 391 37.93 0.85 -31.09
CA ARG A 391 39.11 0.10 -31.53
C ARG A 391 40.05 -0.14 -30.36
N GLU A 392 40.50 -1.38 -30.22
CA GLU A 392 41.57 -1.76 -29.29
C GLU A 392 42.58 -2.61 -30.05
N GLU A 393 43.85 -2.43 -29.71
CA GLU A 393 44.97 -3.16 -30.28
C GLU A 393 45.68 -3.90 -29.15
N TRP A 394 46.05 -5.15 -29.41
CA TRP A 394 46.74 -6.02 -28.48
C TRP A 394 48.08 -6.41 -29.07
N ASP A 395 49.08 -6.39 -28.21
CA ASP A 395 50.44 -6.77 -28.51
C ASP A 395 51.01 -7.72 -27.45
N ARG A 396 52.30 -8.02 -27.54
CA ARG A 396 52.97 -8.90 -26.57
C ARG A 396 53.05 -8.31 -25.16
N GLU A 397 52.91 -6.99 -24.99
CA GLU A 397 52.89 -6.33 -23.68
C GLU A 397 51.49 -6.42 -23.02
N THR A 398 50.46 -6.74 -23.80
CA THR A 398 49.08 -6.95 -23.36
C THR A 398 48.95 -8.27 -22.59
N PHE A 399 49.35 -8.27 -21.31
CA PHE A 399 49.34 -9.47 -20.47
C PHE A 399 47.95 -10.13 -20.35
N LEU A 400 46.89 -9.32 -20.21
CA LEU A 400 45.50 -9.76 -20.06
C LEU A 400 44.58 -8.68 -20.64
N ALA A 401 43.69 -9.07 -21.53
CA ALA A 401 42.62 -8.21 -22.06
C ALA A 401 41.24 -8.79 -21.72
N PHE A 402 40.25 -7.94 -21.53
CA PHE A 402 38.86 -8.33 -21.26
C PHE A 402 37.98 -7.97 -22.44
N TRP A 403 37.00 -8.81 -22.73
CA TRP A 403 36.02 -8.52 -23.76
C TRP A 403 35.19 -7.28 -23.35
N PRO A 404 35.19 -6.19 -24.14
CA PRO A 404 34.60 -4.92 -23.71
C PRO A 404 33.09 -4.87 -23.97
N GLU A 405 32.39 -5.87 -23.44
CA GLU A 405 30.94 -6.02 -23.63
C GLU A 405 30.17 -4.80 -23.11
N TYR A 406 30.58 -4.28 -21.95
CA TYR A 406 29.92 -3.15 -21.31
C TYR A 406 29.99 -1.88 -22.17
N ASP A 407 31.16 -1.53 -22.72
CA ASP A 407 31.33 -0.38 -23.60
C ASP A 407 30.55 -0.56 -24.91
N MET A 408 30.58 -1.76 -25.49
CA MET A 408 29.77 -2.08 -26.68
C MET A 408 28.28 -1.87 -26.41
N GLN A 409 27.76 -2.29 -25.24
CA GLN A 409 26.37 -2.06 -24.85
C GLN A 409 26.06 -0.56 -24.71
N LEU A 410 26.89 0.20 -24.00
CA LEU A 410 26.69 1.64 -23.78
C LEU A 410 26.67 2.42 -25.11
N VAL A 411 27.66 2.20 -25.97
CA VAL A 411 27.73 2.85 -27.30
C VAL A 411 26.52 2.46 -28.14
N SER A 412 26.12 1.18 -28.12
CA SER A 412 24.98 0.71 -28.89
C SER A 412 23.65 1.30 -28.46
N ILE A 413 23.43 1.47 -27.16
CA ILE A 413 22.22 2.12 -26.63
C ILE A 413 22.25 3.62 -26.94
N ALA A 414 23.38 4.29 -26.70
CA ALA A 414 23.54 5.72 -26.94
C ALA A 414 23.34 6.09 -28.42
N PHE A 415 23.91 5.31 -29.35
CA PHE A 415 23.75 5.49 -30.79
C PHE A 415 22.35 5.08 -31.26
N GLY A 416 21.85 3.92 -30.81
CA GLY A 416 20.55 3.39 -31.23
C GLY A 416 19.37 4.30 -30.86
N ALA A 417 19.51 5.11 -29.82
CA ALA A 417 18.55 6.16 -29.48
C ALA A 417 18.34 7.20 -30.61
N GLY A 418 19.30 7.28 -31.53
CA GLY A 418 19.26 8.10 -32.74
C GLY A 418 18.13 7.77 -33.71
N GLU A 419 17.64 6.53 -33.71
CA GLU A 419 16.42 6.18 -34.47
C GLU A 419 15.15 6.81 -33.89
N GLY A 420 15.21 7.19 -32.61
CA GLY A 420 14.08 7.69 -31.85
C GLY A 420 12.98 6.66 -31.65
N GLY A 421 11.88 7.12 -31.07
CA GLY A 421 10.69 6.29 -30.85
C GLY A 421 10.64 5.65 -29.46
N TRP A 422 9.46 5.76 -28.84
CA TRP A 422 9.21 5.25 -27.50
C TRP A 422 9.50 3.76 -27.35
N TRP A 423 8.98 2.94 -28.26
CA TRP A 423 9.15 1.49 -28.24
C TRP A 423 10.59 1.05 -28.53
N ASN A 424 11.35 1.86 -29.27
CA ASN A 424 12.75 1.60 -29.56
C ASN A 424 13.60 1.70 -28.28
N ASN A 425 13.42 2.76 -27.48
CA ASN A 425 14.13 2.93 -26.21
C ASN A 425 13.96 1.73 -25.26
N TRP A 426 12.74 1.16 -25.18
CA TRP A 426 12.49 -0.04 -24.40
C TRP A 426 13.32 -1.23 -24.86
N GLY A 427 13.35 -1.49 -26.16
CA GLY A 427 14.13 -2.60 -26.70
C GLY A 427 15.64 -2.37 -26.62
N LEU A 428 16.10 -1.14 -26.84
CA LEU A 428 17.51 -0.75 -26.68
C LEU A 428 18.00 -1.01 -25.25
N LEU A 429 17.23 -0.58 -24.24
CA LEU A 429 17.68 -0.72 -22.84
C LEU A 429 17.57 -2.16 -22.31
N TYR A 430 16.56 -2.92 -22.74
CA TYR A 430 16.23 -4.19 -22.07
C TYR A 430 16.34 -5.43 -22.94
N SER A 431 16.44 -5.29 -24.27
CA SER A 431 16.54 -6.44 -25.19
C SER A 431 17.89 -6.50 -25.89
N LEU A 432 18.49 -5.35 -26.23
CA LEU A 432 19.76 -5.30 -26.95
C LEU A 432 20.95 -5.82 -26.13
N PRO A 433 21.12 -5.48 -24.82
CA PRO A 433 22.20 -6.04 -24.00
C PRO A 433 22.25 -7.57 -24.03
N GLY A 434 21.11 -8.23 -23.81
CA GLY A 434 21.02 -9.69 -23.86
C GLY A 434 21.17 -10.31 -25.27
N ARG A 435 21.27 -9.51 -26.34
CA ARG A 435 21.69 -9.98 -27.67
C ARG A 435 23.20 -9.87 -27.86
N LEU A 436 23.81 -8.82 -27.30
CA LEU A 436 25.26 -8.63 -27.30
C LEU A 436 25.94 -9.67 -26.39
N GLU A 437 25.37 -9.95 -25.22
CA GLU A 437 25.84 -10.97 -24.26
C GLU A 437 25.88 -12.38 -24.87
N LYS A 438 25.04 -12.66 -25.88
CA LYS A 438 24.99 -13.97 -26.56
C LYS A 438 26.06 -14.13 -27.64
N GLN A 439 26.78 -13.07 -27.99
CA GLN A 439 27.87 -13.17 -28.96
C GLN A 439 29.08 -13.81 -28.28
N THR A 440 29.78 -14.67 -29.01
CA THR A 440 30.99 -15.32 -28.47
C THR A 440 32.10 -14.28 -28.39
N ALA A 441 32.74 -14.17 -27.22
CA ALA A 441 33.84 -13.25 -27.01
C ALA A 441 34.99 -13.53 -28.00
N PHE A 442 35.62 -12.47 -28.51
CA PHE A 442 36.73 -12.53 -29.46
C PHE A 442 36.42 -13.21 -30.81
N GLU A 443 35.15 -13.35 -31.19
CA GLU A 443 34.73 -13.78 -32.52
C GLU A 443 34.02 -12.65 -33.28
N PRO A 444 34.20 -12.54 -34.61
CA PRO A 444 33.51 -11.54 -35.41
C PRO A 444 32.01 -11.83 -35.47
N PHE A 445 31.19 -10.78 -35.35
CA PHE A 445 29.74 -10.90 -35.47
C PHE A 445 29.14 -9.68 -36.14
N THR A 446 27.91 -9.85 -36.65
CA THR A 446 27.10 -8.74 -37.14
C THR A 446 25.73 -8.83 -36.53
N LEU A 447 25.29 -7.74 -35.91
CA LEU A 447 23.97 -7.60 -35.33
C LEU A 447 23.23 -6.44 -35.99
N ALA A 448 21.92 -6.59 -36.15
CA ALA A 448 21.06 -5.50 -36.59
C ALA A 448 19.99 -5.23 -35.51
N TRP A 449 19.73 -3.96 -35.29
CA TRP A 449 18.68 -3.45 -34.42
C TRP A 449 17.97 -2.30 -35.13
N GLY A 450 16.74 -2.51 -35.58
CA GLY A 450 16.03 -1.47 -36.34
C GLY A 450 16.76 -1.09 -37.63
N LYS A 451 17.10 0.19 -37.75
CA LYS A 451 17.96 0.80 -38.78
C LYS A 451 19.40 0.98 -38.31
N VAL A 452 19.84 0.33 -37.25
CA VAL A 452 21.23 0.35 -36.78
C VAL A 452 21.87 -1.00 -37.06
N ARG A 453 23.07 -0.96 -37.63
CA ARG A 453 23.91 -2.14 -37.88
C ARG A 453 25.17 -2.03 -37.02
N MET A 454 25.44 -3.10 -36.26
CA MET A 454 26.58 -3.26 -35.39
C MET A 454 27.46 -4.37 -35.97
N GLU A 455 28.73 -4.09 -36.20
CA GLU A 455 29.68 -5.01 -36.80
C GLU A 455 30.91 -5.08 -35.91
N CYS A 456 31.22 -6.28 -35.44
CA CYS A 456 32.44 -6.57 -34.70
C CYS A 456 33.38 -7.36 -35.59
N GLN A 457 34.61 -6.88 -35.73
CA GLN A 457 35.69 -7.59 -36.40
C GLN A 457 36.81 -7.83 -35.40
N VAL A 458 37.36 -9.03 -35.43
CA VAL A 458 38.44 -9.46 -34.54
C VAL A 458 39.47 -10.20 -35.38
N GLU A 459 40.73 -9.82 -35.25
CA GLU A 459 41.86 -10.54 -35.82
C GLU A 459 42.93 -10.65 -34.76
N MET A 460 43.41 -11.87 -34.49
CA MET A 460 44.41 -12.11 -33.46
C MET A 460 45.28 -13.30 -33.82
N GLU A 461 46.58 -13.19 -33.54
CA GLU A 461 47.59 -14.24 -33.67
C GLU A 461 48.40 -14.31 -32.38
N GLY A 462 48.68 -15.52 -31.88
CA GLY A 462 49.53 -15.71 -30.70
C GLY A 462 48.88 -15.38 -29.35
N PHE A 463 47.55 -15.52 -29.26
CA PHE A 463 46.78 -15.37 -28.02
C PHE A 463 45.90 -16.61 -27.75
N LEU A 464 45.66 -16.88 -26.47
CA LEU A 464 44.67 -17.83 -25.97
C LEU A 464 43.41 -17.05 -25.59
N SER A 465 42.28 -17.33 -26.25
CA SER A 465 40.99 -16.74 -25.91
C SER A 465 40.19 -17.64 -24.97
N GLY A 466 39.56 -17.01 -23.98
CA GLY A 466 38.52 -17.57 -23.11
C GLY A 466 37.33 -16.62 -23.04
N ASP A 467 36.18 -17.11 -22.60
CA ASP A 467 35.02 -16.26 -22.35
C ASP A 467 35.03 -15.80 -20.87
N PRO A 468 35.35 -14.54 -20.52
CA PRO A 468 35.43 -13.33 -21.38
C PRO A 468 36.85 -12.67 -21.45
N TYR A 469 37.95 -13.43 -21.42
CA TYR A 469 39.32 -12.88 -21.36
C TYR A 469 40.26 -13.38 -22.47
N LEU A 470 41.24 -12.57 -22.82
CA LEU A 470 42.32 -12.88 -23.76
C LEU A 470 43.66 -12.85 -23.03
N MET A 471 44.48 -13.88 -23.22
CA MET A 471 45.83 -13.97 -22.64
C MET A 471 46.87 -14.28 -23.73
N VAL A 472 48.09 -13.77 -23.56
CA VAL A 472 49.19 -14.06 -24.48
C VAL A 472 49.56 -15.55 -24.42
N ASP A 473 49.73 -16.18 -25.58
CA ASP A 473 50.35 -17.51 -25.65
C ASP A 473 51.87 -17.35 -25.57
N GLU A 474 52.47 -17.69 -24.42
CA GLU A 474 53.93 -17.58 -24.21
C GLU A 474 54.75 -18.40 -25.22
N THR A 475 54.14 -19.40 -25.87
CA THR A 475 54.81 -20.26 -26.85
C THR A 475 54.78 -19.71 -28.27
N ALA A 476 53.97 -18.67 -28.53
CA ALA A 476 53.83 -18.07 -29.85
C ALA A 476 55.04 -17.19 -30.23
N PRO A 477 55.49 -17.22 -31.50
CA PRO A 477 56.62 -16.43 -31.97
C PRO A 477 56.30 -14.93 -32.08
N ARG A 478 55.02 -14.59 -32.30
CA ARG A 478 54.47 -13.23 -32.41
C ARG A 478 53.09 -13.22 -31.78
N SER A 479 52.77 -12.13 -31.07
CA SER A 479 51.45 -11.91 -30.47
C SER A 479 50.99 -10.51 -30.87
N GLU A 480 50.07 -10.45 -31.83
CA GLU A 480 49.44 -9.22 -32.31
C GLU A 480 47.98 -9.49 -32.60
N GLY A 481 47.13 -8.55 -32.25
CA GLY A 481 45.71 -8.63 -32.51
C GLY A 481 45.04 -7.28 -32.39
N TRP A 482 43.81 -7.21 -32.86
CA TRP A 482 42.98 -6.03 -32.74
C TRP A 482 41.52 -6.44 -32.78
N PHE A 483 40.68 -5.59 -32.21
CA PHE A 483 39.26 -5.63 -32.49
C PHE A 483 38.75 -4.26 -32.90
N THR A 484 37.71 -4.27 -33.74
CA THR A 484 36.89 -3.10 -33.99
C THR A 484 35.43 -3.43 -33.75
N PHE A 485 34.71 -2.48 -33.17
CA PHE A 485 33.25 -2.54 -33.07
C PHE A 485 32.68 -1.26 -33.66
N THR A 486 32.06 -1.39 -34.82
CA THR A 486 31.50 -0.27 -35.58
C THR A 486 29.98 -0.33 -35.55
N ILE A 487 29.36 0.78 -35.16
CA ILE A 487 27.92 1.00 -35.22
C ILE A 487 27.64 2.05 -36.28
N ARG A 488 26.70 1.77 -37.17
CA ARG A 488 26.29 2.70 -38.24
C ARG A 488 24.81 2.62 -38.53
N GLY A 489 24.26 3.69 -39.11
CA GLY A 489 22.95 3.63 -39.74
C GLY A 489 22.95 2.60 -40.88
N ALA A 490 21.91 1.77 -40.95
CA ALA A 490 21.62 0.91 -42.08
C ALA A 490 21.00 1.77 -43.19
N GLU A 491 21.56 1.67 -44.41
CA GLU A 491 21.03 2.31 -45.62
C GLU A 491 19.59 1.89 -45.95
#